data_AF-A0A2E9Q9A2-F1
#
_entry.id   AF-A0A2E9Q9A2-F1
#
_cell.length_a   1.000
_cell.length_b   1.000
_cell.length_c   1.000
_cell.angle_alpha   90.00
_cell.angle_beta   90.00
_cell.angle_gamma   90.00
#
_symmetry.space_group_name_H-M   'P 1'
#
loop_
_entity.id
_entity.type
_entity.pdbx_description
1 polymer ?
#
loop_
_entity_poly.entity_id
_entity_poly.type
_entity_poly.pdbx_seq_one_letter_code
_entity_poly.pdbx_strand_id
1 'polypeptide(L)'
;MHIPDQESRGHISPTKTYLFAGLTLYVLTVITVAASYFDTGSMLVNVLIAMAIATAKAFVVLWYFMHMKYEDKIVWLYGIWYPIILFAILIGSMFLDVFNRVPVGPDAMKQEQVQESFLLKP
;
A
#
# COMPACT_ATOMS: atom_id res chain seq x y z
N MET A 1 -56.29 -4.46 -5.39
CA MET A 1 -54.92 -5.00 -5.42
C MET A 1 -53.97 -3.88 -5.03
N HIS A 2 -53.58 -3.84 -3.76
CA HIS A 2 -52.76 -2.78 -3.15
C HIS A 2 -51.32 -3.27 -3.16
N ILE A 3 -50.43 -2.56 -3.84
CA ILE A 3 -49.00 -2.84 -3.82
C ILE A 3 -48.46 -2.07 -2.60
N PRO A 4 -47.95 -2.74 -1.56
CA PRO A 4 -47.31 -2.05 -0.45
C PRO A 4 -46.08 -1.30 -0.98
N ASP A 5 -46.04 -0.01 -0.70
CA ASP A 5 -44.88 0.86 -0.85
C ASP A 5 -43.73 0.30 -0.02
N GLN A 6 -42.69 -0.17 -0.73
CA GLN A 6 -41.45 -0.60 -0.11
C GLN A 6 -40.75 0.65 0.44
N GLU A 7 -41.03 0.96 1.71
CA GLU A 7 -40.31 1.91 2.54
C GLU A 7 -38.81 1.68 2.35
N SER A 8 -38.14 2.63 1.71
CA SER A 8 -36.68 2.63 1.55
C SER A 8 -36.06 2.77 2.94
N ARG A 9 -35.86 1.63 3.60
CA ARG A 9 -35.09 1.55 4.84
C ARG A 9 -33.66 1.89 4.49
N GLY A 10 -33.34 3.18 4.60
CA GLY A 10 -31.99 3.68 4.51
C GLY A 10 -31.14 2.95 5.54
N HIS A 11 -30.46 1.90 5.09
CA HIS A 11 -29.35 1.27 5.78
C HIS A 11 -28.19 2.27 5.77
N ILE A 12 -28.34 3.35 6.56
CA ILE A 12 -27.27 4.28 6.86
C ILE A 12 -26.30 3.52 7.76
N SER A 13 -25.22 3.00 7.17
CA SER A 13 -24.07 2.57 7.95
C SER A 13 -23.68 3.72 8.89
N PRO A 14 -23.31 3.44 10.15
CA PRO A 14 -23.12 4.49 11.14
C PRO A 14 -21.92 5.35 10.74
N THR A 15 -22.20 6.46 10.05
CA THR A 15 -21.23 7.44 9.52
C THR A 15 -20.30 7.94 10.61
N LYS A 16 -20.80 7.96 11.85
CA LYS A 16 -20.05 8.32 13.07
C LYS A 16 -18.80 7.44 13.28
N THR A 17 -18.86 6.15 12.95
CA THR A 17 -17.72 5.23 13.13
C THR A 17 -16.58 5.57 12.18
N TYR A 18 -16.90 5.81 10.91
CA TYR A 18 -15.90 6.19 9.90
C TYR A 18 -15.33 7.59 10.17
N LEU A 19 -16.14 8.51 10.67
CA LEU A 19 -15.69 9.84 11.07
C LEU A 19 -14.69 9.77 12.24
N PHE A 20 -14.96 8.92 13.24
CA PHE A 20 -14.07 8.73 14.38
C PHE A 20 -12.75 8.04 13.99
N ALA A 21 -12.83 7.04 13.10
CA ALA A 21 -11.64 6.40 12.54
C ALA A 21 -10.79 7.39 11.72
N GLY A 22 -11.44 8.21 10.88
CA GLY A 22 -10.77 9.25 10.10
C GLY A 22 -10.08 10.29 10.99
N LEU A 23 -10.71 10.69 12.09
CA LEU A 23 -10.13 11.64 13.05
C LEU A 23 -8.93 11.02 13.79
N THR A 24 -9.03 9.74 14.18
CA THR A 24 -7.90 8.97 14.73
C THR A 24 -6.72 8.93 13.76
N LEU A 25 -6.96 8.68 12.47
CA LEU A 25 -5.92 8.67 11.44
C LEU A 25 -5.31 10.05 11.20
N TYR A 26 -6.11 11.11 11.28
CA TYR A 26 -5.63 12.47 11.18
C TYR A 26 -4.66 12.80 12.31
N VAL A 27 -5.02 12.47 13.56
CA VAL A 27 -4.15 12.63 14.73
C VAL A 27 -2.86 11.83 14.58
N LEU A 28 -2.94 10.55 14.19
CA LEU A 28 -1.73 9.75 13.92
C LEU A 28 -0.83 10.35 12.84
N THR A 29 -1.42 11.02 11.83
CA THR A 29 -0.66 11.67 10.76
C THR A 29 0.07 12.91 11.27
N VAL A 30 -0.58 13.73 12.09
CA VAL A 30 0.08 14.87 12.76
C VAL A 30 1.22 14.37 13.64
N ILE A 31 1.02 13.27 14.37
CA ILE A 31 2.06 12.64 15.18
C ILE A 31 3.24 12.15 14.32
N THR A 32 3.00 11.53 13.16
CA THR A 32 4.10 11.14 12.25
C THR A 32 4.89 12.33 11.73
N VAL A 33 4.21 13.44 11.41
CA VAL A 33 4.87 14.67 10.96
C VAL A 33 5.70 15.27 12.10
N ALA A 34 5.14 15.35 13.30
CA ALA A 34 5.87 15.78 14.49
C ALA A 34 7.10 14.90 14.75
N ALA A 35 6.94 13.57 14.67
CA ALA A 35 8.05 12.62 14.83
C ALA A 35 9.15 12.82 13.78
N SER A 36 8.81 13.26 12.56
CA SER A 36 9.81 13.55 11.52
C SER A 36 10.70 14.76 11.83
N TYR A 37 10.25 15.67 12.71
CA TYR A 37 11.04 16.82 13.15
C TYR A 37 11.94 16.53 14.36
N PHE A 38 11.73 15.41 15.06
CA PHE A 38 12.58 15.00 16.18
C PHE A 38 13.75 14.16 15.66
N ASP A 39 14.95 14.74 15.70
CA ASP A 39 16.16 14.03 15.33
C ASP A 39 16.83 13.43 16.58
N THR A 40 16.65 12.13 16.82
CA THR A 40 17.15 11.45 18.04
C THR A 40 18.65 11.10 17.96
N GLY A 41 19.42 11.76 17.08
CA GLY A 41 20.88 11.58 16.95
C GLY A 41 21.33 10.26 16.33
N SER A 42 20.43 9.27 16.18
CA SER A 42 20.69 8.01 15.48
C SER A 42 19.62 7.75 14.42
N MET A 43 20.02 7.77 13.16
CA MET A 43 19.14 7.61 11.99
C MET A 43 18.27 6.35 12.09
N LEU A 44 18.83 5.25 12.62
CA LEU A 44 18.10 3.98 12.78
C LEU A 44 16.94 4.08 13.78
N VAL A 45 17.09 4.87 14.84
CA VAL A 45 16.06 5.03 15.87
C VAL A 45 14.88 5.84 15.33
N ASN A 46 15.15 6.93 14.60
CA ASN A 46 14.09 7.72 13.96
C ASN A 46 13.30 6.88 12.94
N VAL A 47 13.99 6.06 12.13
CA VAL A 47 13.34 5.17 11.16
C VAL A 47 12.46 4.13 11.87
N LEU A 48 12.94 3.52 12.95
CA LEU A 48 12.16 2.53 13.68
C LEU A 48 10.90 3.14 14.30
N ILE A 49 10.99 4.35 14.87
CA ILE A 49 9.85 5.10 15.39
C ILE A 49 8.86 5.42 14.27
N ALA A 50 9.34 5.92 13.13
CA ALA A 50 8.49 6.22 11.98
C ALA A 50 7.76 4.97 11.46
N MET A 51 8.45 3.83 11.37
CA MET A 51 7.87 2.55 10.95
C MET A 51 6.85 2.00 11.96
N ALA A 52 7.09 2.16 13.26
CA ALA A 52 6.13 1.76 14.29
C ALA A 52 4.83 2.57 14.19
N ILE A 53 4.93 3.89 14.03
CA ILE A 53 3.75 4.75 13.89
C ILE A 53 3.03 4.47 12.56
N ALA A 54 3.77 4.27 11.47
CA ALA A 54 3.19 3.90 10.17
C ALA A 54 2.41 2.57 10.25
N THR A 55 2.94 1.57 10.96
CA THR A 55 2.27 0.28 11.18
C THR A 55 0.98 0.45 11.99
N ALA A 56 1.02 1.24 13.07
CA ALA A 56 -0.18 1.54 13.85
C ALA A 56 -1.27 2.22 13.00
N LYS A 57 -0.88 3.17 12.13
CA LYS A 57 -1.79 3.82 11.19
C LYS A 57 -2.43 2.81 10.24
N ALA A 58 -1.62 1.92 9.65
CA ALA A 58 -2.11 0.87 8.76
C ALA A 58 -3.12 -0.06 9.45
N PHE A 59 -2.88 -0.41 10.72
CA PHE A 59 -3.79 -1.26 11.48
C PHE A 59 -5.17 -0.62 11.70
N VAL A 60 -5.22 0.68 12.01
CA VAL A 60 -6.48 1.44 12.13
C VAL A 60 -7.22 1.47 10.78
N VAL A 61 -6.50 1.64 9.67
CA VAL A 61 -7.10 1.60 8.32
C VAL A 61 -7.73 0.23 8.04
N LEU A 62 -6.99 -0.87 8.28
CA LEU A 62 -7.51 -2.22 8.08
C LEU A 62 -8.76 -2.48 8.94
N TRP A 63 -8.75 -2.05 10.20
CA TRP A 63 -9.85 -2.37 11.10
C TRP A 63 -11.14 -1.61 10.77
N TYR A 64 -11.04 -0.32 10.45
CA TYR A 64 -12.22 0.54 10.29
C TYR A 64 -12.63 0.76 8.84
N PHE A 65 -11.69 0.98 7.91
CA PHE A 65 -12.01 1.35 6.53
C PHE A 65 -12.16 0.14 5.61
N MET A 66 -11.46 -0.96 5.87
CA MET A 66 -11.61 -2.20 5.08
C MET A 66 -12.80 -3.08 5.51
N HIS A 67 -13.75 -2.55 6.30
CA HIS A 67 -14.95 -3.27 6.76
C HIS A 67 -14.67 -4.49 7.67
N MET A 68 -13.43 -4.65 8.14
CA MET A 68 -12.97 -5.83 8.87
C MET A 68 -13.73 -6.12 10.18
N LYS A 69 -14.38 -5.11 10.76
CA LYS A 69 -15.19 -5.24 11.98
C LYS A 69 -16.58 -5.85 11.77
N TYR A 70 -17.16 -5.79 10.56
CA TYR A 70 -18.57 -6.17 10.34
C TYR A 70 -18.78 -7.24 9.27
N GLU A 71 -17.70 -7.77 8.67
CA GLU A 71 -17.75 -8.78 7.61
C GLU A 71 -17.41 -10.20 8.11
N ASP A 72 -17.81 -11.20 7.32
CA ASP A 72 -17.52 -12.61 7.56
C ASP A 72 -16.01 -12.93 7.59
N LYS A 73 -15.65 -13.99 8.33
CA LYS A 73 -14.26 -14.46 8.50
C LYS A 73 -13.51 -14.73 7.19
N ILE A 74 -14.22 -15.01 6.11
CA ILE A 74 -13.63 -15.25 4.78
C ILE A 74 -13.18 -13.92 4.17
N VAL A 75 -13.99 -12.87 4.25
CA VAL A 75 -13.63 -11.52 3.77
C VAL A 75 -12.46 -10.97 4.59
N TRP A 76 -12.42 -11.26 5.89
CA TRP A 76 -11.28 -10.95 6.77
C TRP A 76 -9.97 -11.58 6.28
N LEU A 77 -10.01 -12.86 5.91
CA LEU A 77 -8.84 -13.58 5.41
C LEU A 77 -8.35 -12.99 4.09
N TYR A 78 -9.25 -12.76 3.12
CA TYR A 78 -8.90 -12.16 1.85
C TYR A 78 -8.39 -10.71 2.00
N GLY A 79 -9.04 -9.91 2.85
CA GLY A 79 -8.66 -8.51 3.09
C GLY A 79 -7.27 -8.31 3.69
N ILE A 80 -6.73 -9.33 4.39
CA ILE A 80 -5.36 -9.29 4.95
C ILE A 80 -4.38 -10.00 4.03
N TRP A 81 -4.67 -11.24 3.63
CA TRP A 81 -3.70 -12.07 2.91
C TRP A 81 -3.47 -11.60 1.48
N TYR A 82 -4.51 -11.16 0.78
CA TYR A 82 -4.38 -10.69 -0.60
C TYR A 82 -3.43 -9.49 -0.72
N PRO A 83 -3.61 -8.37 0.02
CA PRO A 83 -2.71 -7.23 -0.10
C PRO A 83 -1.30 -7.52 0.43
N ILE A 84 -1.13 -8.38 1.45
CA ILE A 84 0.20 -8.75 1.94
C ILE A 84 0.96 -9.57 0.90
N ILE A 85 0.32 -10.58 0.30
CA ILE A 85 0.94 -11.38 -0.76
C ILE A 85 1.28 -10.50 -1.96
N LEU A 86 0.35 -9.65 -2.39
CA LEU A 86 0.56 -8.74 -3.51
C LEU A 86 1.68 -7.75 -3.22
N PHE A 87 1.72 -7.15 -2.03
CA PHE A 87 2.80 -6.27 -1.60
C PHE A 87 4.16 -6.99 -1.61
N ALA A 88 4.22 -8.22 -1.06
CA ALA A 88 5.45 -9.00 -1.03
C ALA A 88 5.94 -9.36 -2.44
N ILE A 89 5.03 -9.75 -3.35
CA ILE A 89 5.37 -10.06 -4.73
C ILE A 89 5.84 -8.81 -5.48
N LEU A 90 5.16 -7.68 -5.35
CA LEU A 90 5.53 -6.45 -6.07
C LEU A 90 6.84 -5.84 -5.56
N ILE A 91 7.00 -5.75 -4.24
CA ILE A 91 8.23 -5.23 -3.66
C ILE A 91 9.38 -6.21 -3.90
N GLY A 92 9.15 -7.50 -3.68
CA GLY A 92 10.14 -8.55 -3.93
C GLY A 92 10.59 -8.59 -5.39
N SER A 93 9.65 -8.52 -6.34
CA SER A 93 9.98 -8.49 -7.77
C SER A 93 10.76 -7.23 -8.16
N MET A 94 10.41 -6.07 -7.63
CA MET A 94 11.15 -4.83 -7.87
C MET A 94 12.58 -4.90 -7.32
N PHE A 95 12.75 -5.46 -6.13
CA PHE A 95 14.10 -5.67 -5.59
C PHE A 95 14.90 -6.61 -6.49
N LEU A 96 14.34 -7.77 -6.86
CA LEU A 96 15.01 -8.73 -7.74
C LEU A 96 15.35 -8.13 -9.10
N ASP A 97 14.49 -7.27 -9.66
CA ASP A 97 14.75 -6.54 -10.90
C ASP A 97 15.94 -5.59 -10.74
N VAL A 98 15.98 -4.77 -9.68
CA VAL A 98 17.10 -3.86 -9.42
C VAL A 98 18.43 -4.59 -9.25
N PHE A 99 18.43 -5.76 -8.63
CA PHE A 99 19.64 -6.57 -8.44
C PHE A 99 20.08 -7.29 -9.71
N ASN A 100 19.14 -7.73 -10.56
CA ASN A 100 19.44 -8.51 -11.76
C ASN A 100 19.44 -7.69 -13.06
N ARG A 101 19.15 -6.39 -13.00
CA ARG A 101 19.18 -5.53 -14.19
C ARG A 101 20.58 -5.55 -14.81
N VAL A 102 20.62 -5.87 -16.10
CA VAL A 102 21.87 -5.77 -16.87
C VAL A 102 22.18 -4.28 -17.06
N PRO A 103 23.36 -3.80 -16.67
CA PRO A 103 23.76 -2.43 -16.95
C PRO A 103 23.83 -2.22 -18.46
N VAL A 104 22.93 -1.41 -19.02
CA VAL A 104 22.98 -1.02 -20.43
C VAL A 104 24.00 0.10 -20.56
N GLY A 105 25.28 -0.27 -20.66
CA GLY A 105 26.39 0.66 -20.87
C GLY A 105 26.62 0.99 -22.36
N PRO A 106 27.60 1.85 -22.68
CA PRO A 106 27.99 2.19 -24.05
C PRO A 106 28.38 0.98 -24.93
N ASP A 107 28.66 -0.15 -24.29
CA ASP A 107 28.91 -1.46 -24.86
C ASP A 107 27.65 -2.18 -25.36
N ALA A 108 26.49 -2.03 -24.69
CA ALA A 108 25.22 -2.60 -25.16
C ALA A 108 24.72 -1.93 -26.45
N MET A 109 24.89 -0.61 -26.56
CA MET A 109 24.60 0.17 -27.78
C MET A 109 25.48 -0.29 -28.95
N LYS A 110 26.75 -0.66 -28.68
CA LYS A 110 27.65 -1.18 -29.71
C LYS A 110 27.25 -2.57 -30.17
N GLN A 111 26.78 -3.44 -29.27
CA GLN A 111 26.33 -4.79 -29.61
C GLN A 111 25.08 -4.76 -30.50
N GLU A 112 24.13 -3.87 -30.20
CA GLU A 112 22.93 -3.67 -31.01
C GLU A 112 23.27 -3.11 -32.41
N GLN A 113 24.11 -2.08 -32.49
CA GLN A 113 24.57 -1.48 -33.76
C GLN A 113 25.43 -2.45 -34.59
N VAL A 114 26.27 -3.26 -33.93
CA VAL A 114 27.08 -4.29 -34.58
C VAL A 114 26.17 -5.38 -35.14
N GLN A 115 25.18 -5.86 -34.37
CA GLN A 115 24.18 -6.82 -34.83
C GLN A 115 23.38 -6.28 -36.03
N GLU A 116 22.93 -5.02 -36.00
CA GLU A 116 22.24 -4.38 -37.13
C GLU A 116 23.15 -4.26 -38.37
N SER A 117 24.42 -3.89 -38.18
CA SER A 117 25.39 -3.82 -39.28
C SER A 117 25.72 -5.19 -39.89
N PHE A 118 25.62 -6.28 -39.11
CA PHE A 118 25.78 -7.65 -39.58
C PHE A 118 24.53 -8.21 -40.26
N LEU A 119 23.33 -7.77 -39.86
CA LEU A 119 22.04 -8.17 -40.44
C LEU A 119 21.71 -7.45 -41.75
N LEU A 120 22.30 -6.28 -42.01
CA LEU A 120 22.15 -5.53 -43.25
C LEU A 120 23.26 -5.79 -44.29
N LYS A 121 24.11 -6.81 -44.08
CA LYS A 121 25.09 -7.23 -45.07
C LYS A 121 24.47 -8.29 -46.01
N PRO A 122 24.33 -8.01 -47.32
CA PRO A 122 23.79 -8.97 -48.28
C PRO A 122 24.72 -10.18 -48.49
#